data_AF-A0A1K1NZK8-F1
#
_entry.id   AF-A0A1K1NZK8-F1
#
_cell.length_a   1.000
_cell.length_b   1.000
_cell.length_c   1.000
_cell.angle_alpha   90.00
_cell.angle_beta   90.00
_cell.angle_gamma   90.00
#
_symmetry.space_group_name_H-M   'P 1'
#
loop_
_entity.id
_entity.type
_entity.pdbx_description
1 polymer ?
#
loop_
_entity_poly.entity_id
_entity_poly.type
_entity_poly.pdbx_seq_one_letter_code
_entity_poly.pdbx_strand_id
1 'polypeptide(L)'
;MNNSFCMNAAYFLKTSDKNLGGETVASVVFTGIAVVFVALILLIALVWCYGKIFETVNAKAAAKAEAELAKKAEAAPKTAEVAVKAAPAPVVEDGIEEEIVAVISAAIAAYGAQTGKKLAVRSIKASGGAPSGRNAWSAAGLAEATRPF
;
A
#
# COMPACT_ATOMS: atom_id res chain seq x y z
N MET A 1 5.13 19.86 -65.24
CA MET A 1 4.58 19.64 -63.87
C MET A 1 4.59 18.15 -63.62
N ASN A 2 5.30 17.69 -62.59
CA ASN A 2 5.54 16.26 -62.38
C ASN A 2 4.27 15.54 -61.94
N ASN A 3 3.63 14.84 -62.86
CA ASN A 3 2.40 14.07 -62.65
C ASN A 3 2.52 13.04 -61.51
N SER A 4 3.73 12.59 -61.18
CA SER A 4 3.99 11.67 -60.06
C SER A 4 3.74 12.29 -58.68
N PHE A 5 3.95 13.60 -58.51
CA PHE A 5 3.71 14.30 -57.25
C PHE A 5 2.21 14.55 -57.03
N CYS A 6 1.48 14.90 -58.09
CA CYS A 6 0.02 15.07 -58.05
C CYS A 6 -0.70 13.74 -57.80
N MET A 7 -0.18 12.62 -58.34
CA MET A 7 -0.74 11.30 -58.10
C MET A 7 -0.57 10.88 -56.63
N ASN A 8 0.62 11.08 -56.05
CA ASN A 8 0.88 10.79 -54.62
C ASN A 8 0.03 11.66 -53.68
N ALA A 9 -0.10 12.96 -53.97
CA ALA A 9 -0.95 13.86 -53.19
C ALA A 9 -2.44 13.49 -53.30
N ALA A 10 -2.91 13.07 -54.49
CA ALA A 10 -4.27 12.61 -54.69
C ALA A 10 -4.57 11.29 -53.98
N TYR A 11 -3.62 10.35 -53.92
CA TYR A 11 -3.75 9.10 -53.15
C TYR A 11 -3.86 9.36 -51.65
N PHE A 12 -3.09 10.31 -51.11
CA PHE A 12 -3.14 10.68 -49.69
C PHE A 12 -4.48 11.31 -49.31
N LEU A 13 -4.96 12.29 -50.10
CA LEU A 13 -6.28 12.91 -49.90
C LEU A 13 -7.43 11.90 -50.05
N LYS A 14 -7.35 10.96 -51.02
CA LYS A 14 -8.37 9.92 -51.21
C LYS A 14 -8.44 8.91 -50.06
N THR A 15 -7.32 8.70 -49.35
CA THR A 15 -7.25 7.90 -48.12
C THR A 15 -7.77 8.69 -46.92
N SER A 16 -7.47 10.00 -46.85
CA SER A 16 -7.95 10.88 -45.80
C SER A 16 -9.47 11.08 -45.81
N ASP A 17 -10.17 10.95 -46.93
CA ASP A 17 -11.64 11.05 -46.93
C ASP A 17 -12.35 9.78 -46.43
N LYS A 18 -11.67 8.63 -46.35
CA LYS A 18 -12.34 7.33 -46.08
C LYS A 18 -12.32 6.87 -44.62
N ASN A 19 -11.56 7.51 -43.72
CA ASN A 19 -11.36 7.01 -42.34
C ASN A 19 -11.25 8.10 -41.25
N LEU A 20 -11.72 9.33 -41.46
CA LEU A 20 -11.24 10.50 -40.70
C LEU A 20 -12.08 11.06 -39.53
N GLY A 21 -12.94 10.30 -38.86
CA GLY A 21 -13.57 10.87 -37.66
C GLY A 21 -14.15 9.90 -36.68
N GLY A 22 -15.01 9.00 -37.14
CA GLY A 22 -15.68 8.05 -36.25
C GLY A 22 -14.87 6.77 -36.04
N GLU A 23 -14.48 6.13 -37.13
CA GLU A 23 -13.90 4.77 -37.10
C GLU A 23 -12.49 4.73 -36.49
N THR A 24 -11.62 5.67 -36.88
CA THR A 24 -10.27 5.78 -36.32
C THR A 24 -10.33 6.10 -34.83
N VAL A 25 -11.18 7.04 -34.41
CA VAL A 25 -11.35 7.40 -33.00
C VAL A 25 -11.90 6.21 -32.21
N ALA A 26 -12.90 5.52 -32.74
CA ALA A 26 -13.43 4.31 -32.13
C ALA A 26 -12.34 3.25 -31.95
N SER A 27 -11.52 2.97 -32.96
CA SER A 27 -10.44 1.99 -32.86
C SER A 27 -9.40 2.33 -31.79
N VAL A 28 -9.05 3.61 -31.65
CA VAL A 28 -8.09 4.07 -30.63
C VAL A 28 -8.70 3.95 -29.23
N VAL A 29 -9.98 4.27 -29.08
CA VAL A 29 -10.70 4.13 -27.81
C VAL A 29 -10.84 2.65 -27.41
N PHE A 30 -11.23 1.77 -28.34
CA PHE A 30 -11.35 0.34 -28.08
C PHE A 30 -10.00 -0.28 -27.70
N THR A 31 -8.93 0.08 -28.41
CA THR A 31 -7.58 -0.38 -28.07
C THR A 31 -7.09 0.20 -26.74
N GLY A 32 -7.40 1.46 -26.43
CA GLY A 32 -7.12 2.07 -25.12
C GLY A 32 -7.81 1.34 -23.96
N ILE A 33 -9.10 1.04 -24.09
CA ILE A 33 -9.85 0.26 -23.07
C ILE A 33 -9.25 -1.14 -22.94
N ALA A 34 -8.97 -1.82 -24.06
CA ALA A 34 -8.37 -3.15 -24.03
C ALA A 34 -7.00 -3.14 -23.33
N VAL A 35 -6.14 -2.17 -23.62
CA VAL A 35 -4.81 -2.05 -22.99
C VAL A 35 -4.93 -1.79 -21.48
N VAL A 36 -5.86 -0.94 -21.05
CA VAL A 36 -6.09 -0.69 -19.62
C VAL A 36 -6.57 -1.95 -18.90
N PHE A 37 -7.48 -2.72 -19.50
CA PHE A 37 -7.91 -4.01 -18.95
C PHE A 37 -6.76 -5.00 -18.81
N VAL A 38 -5.92 -5.14 -19.84
CA VAL A 38 -4.74 -6.02 -19.79
C VAL A 38 -3.76 -5.58 -18.71
N ALA A 39 -3.52 -4.27 -18.57
CA ALA A 39 -2.64 -3.73 -17.53
C ALA A 39 -3.16 -4.03 -16.11
N LEU A 40 -4.46 -3.87 -15.87
CA LEU A 40 -5.09 -4.21 -14.59
C LEU A 40 -4.96 -5.71 -14.29
N ILE A 41 -5.26 -6.57 -15.27
CA ILE A 41 -5.15 -8.02 -15.10
C ILE A 41 -3.72 -8.44 -14.78
N LEU A 42 -2.72 -7.89 -15.48
CA LEU A 42 -1.31 -8.18 -15.20
C LEU A 42 -0.90 -7.74 -13.79
N LEU A 43 -1.35 -6.56 -13.35
CA LEU A 43 -1.05 -6.07 -12.00
C LEU A 43 -1.67 -6.99 -10.93
N ILE A 44 -2.94 -7.38 -11.11
CA ILE A 44 -3.64 -8.32 -10.21
C ILE A 44 -2.94 -9.67 -10.20
N ALA A 45 -2.54 -10.19 -11.37
CA ALA A 45 -1.87 -11.48 -11.49
C ALA A 45 -0.53 -11.51 -10.74
N LEU A 46 0.24 -10.42 -10.81
CA LEU A 46 1.49 -10.30 -10.05
C LEU A 46 1.23 -10.25 -8.54
N VAL A 47 0.25 -9.45 -8.09
CA VAL A 47 -0.14 -9.39 -6.67
C VAL A 47 -0.62 -10.75 -6.16
N TRP A 48 -1.40 -11.47 -6.96
CA TRP A 48 -1.82 -12.84 -6.65
C TRP A 48 -0.65 -13.82 -6.58
N CYS A 49 0.33 -13.69 -7.47
CA CYS A 49 1.53 -14.52 -7.43
C CYS A 49 2.35 -14.26 -6.16
N TYR A 50 2.60 -12.98 -5.82
CA TYR A 50 3.24 -12.62 -4.55
C TYR A 50 2.44 -13.13 -3.35
N GLY A 51 1.13 -12.92 -3.32
CA GLY A 51 0.25 -13.43 -2.27
C GLY A 51 0.34 -14.95 -2.11
N LYS A 52 0.31 -15.71 -3.21
CA LYS A 52 0.45 -17.17 -3.19
C LYS A 52 1.83 -17.63 -2.73
N ILE A 53 2.90 -16.93 -3.09
CA ILE A 53 4.24 -17.24 -2.62
C ILE A 53 4.31 -17.02 -1.10
N PHE A 54 3.85 -15.87 -0.58
CA PHE A 54 3.79 -15.61 0.86
C PHE A 54 2.90 -16.60 1.61
N GLU A 55 1.76 -16.98 1.05
CA GLU A 55 0.85 -17.98 1.61
C GLU A 55 1.51 -19.37 1.69
N THR A 56 2.25 -19.78 0.66
CA THR A 56 2.98 -21.07 0.68
C THR A 56 4.15 -21.09 1.67
N VAL A 57 4.83 -19.96 1.88
CA VAL A 57 5.92 -19.86 2.87
C VAL A 57 5.35 -19.83 4.28
N ASN A 58 4.25 -19.11 4.52
CA ASN A 58 3.57 -19.09 5.80
C ASN A 58 2.89 -20.43 6.13
N ALA A 59 2.32 -21.14 5.16
CA ALA A 59 1.79 -22.49 5.39
C ALA A 59 2.91 -23.48 5.79
N LYS A 60 4.10 -23.37 5.20
CA LYS A 60 5.28 -24.13 5.64
C LYS A 60 5.83 -23.68 6.99
N ALA A 61 5.74 -22.39 7.31
CA ALA A 61 6.15 -21.85 8.60
C ALA A 61 5.19 -22.27 9.73
N ALA A 62 3.88 -22.27 9.48
CA ALA A 62 2.86 -22.77 10.40
C ALA A 62 3.01 -24.28 10.63
N ALA A 63 3.22 -25.08 9.57
CA ALA A 63 3.48 -26.52 9.71
C ALA A 63 4.79 -26.85 10.44
N LYS A 64 5.81 -25.99 10.33
CA LYS A 64 7.05 -26.12 11.12
C LYS A 64 6.87 -25.66 12.57
N ALA A 65 6.10 -24.60 12.80
CA ALA A 65 5.80 -24.10 14.14
C ALA A 65 5.00 -25.12 14.96
N GLU A 66 4.02 -25.81 14.36
CA GLU A 66 3.30 -26.90 15.04
C GLU A 66 4.20 -28.12 15.35
N ALA A 67 5.14 -28.43 14.44
CA ALA A 67 6.12 -29.51 14.67
C ALA A 67 7.18 -29.14 15.74
N GLU A 68 7.52 -27.85 15.91
CA GLU A 68 8.41 -27.36 16.96
C GLU A 68 7.72 -27.24 18.32
N LEU A 69 6.43 -26.88 18.34
CA LEU A 69 5.63 -26.80 19.56
C LEU A 69 5.40 -28.19 20.17
N ALA A 70 5.22 -29.23 19.34
CA ALA A 70 5.15 -30.62 19.79
C ALA A 70 6.48 -31.14 20.39
N LYS A 71 7.64 -30.66 19.90
CA LYS A 71 8.96 -31.03 20.47
C LYS A 71 9.34 -30.23 21.72
N LYS A 72 8.77 -29.03 21.91
CA LYS A 72 9.04 -28.18 23.09
C LYS A 72 8.13 -28.51 24.29
N ALA A 73 7.07 -29.29 24.09
CA ALA A 73 6.18 -29.76 25.15
C ALA A 73 6.78 -30.91 26.00
N GLU A 74 7.85 -31.57 25.55
CA GLU A 74 8.45 -32.72 26.27
C GLU A 74 9.68 -32.33 27.13
N ALA A 75 10.10 -31.05 27.12
CA ALA A 75 11.36 -30.63 27.75
C ALA A 75 11.26 -29.34 28.61
N ALA A 76 10.19 -29.17 29.38
CA ALA A 76 10.12 -28.12 30.39
C ALA A 76 10.09 -28.71 31.82
N PRO A 77 11.24 -28.87 32.49
CA PRO A 77 11.25 -29.09 33.92
C PRO A 77 10.79 -27.82 34.62
N LYS A 78 9.91 -28.00 35.62
CA LYS A 78 9.51 -27.01 36.62
C LYS A 78 10.73 -26.22 37.12
N THR A 79 10.70 -24.89 37.03
CA THR A 79 11.50 -23.96 37.86
C THR A 79 10.82 -22.60 37.72
N ALA A 80 9.94 -22.25 38.66
CA ALA A 80 10.20 -21.48 39.88
C ALA A 80 9.93 -19.98 39.67
N GLU A 81 9.07 -19.47 40.53
CA GLU A 81 8.58 -18.09 40.61
C GLU A 81 9.70 -17.06 40.63
N VAL A 82 9.58 -16.01 39.81
CA VAL A 82 9.99 -14.66 40.22
C VAL A 82 8.93 -13.69 39.72
N ALA A 83 8.19 -13.13 40.68
CA ALA A 83 7.20 -12.10 40.47
C ALA A 83 7.84 -10.84 39.85
N VAL A 84 7.51 -10.57 38.58
CA VAL A 84 7.73 -9.26 37.97
C VAL A 84 6.42 -8.50 38.05
N LYS A 85 6.44 -7.46 38.88
CA LYS A 85 5.40 -6.46 39.10
C LYS A 85 4.83 -5.97 37.77
N ALA A 86 3.60 -6.37 37.46
CA ALA A 86 2.87 -5.95 36.27
C ALA A 86 2.71 -4.42 36.25
N ALA A 87 3.35 -3.78 35.28
CA ALA A 87 3.02 -2.42 34.87
C ALA A 87 1.69 -2.46 34.09
N PRO A 88 0.82 -1.45 34.20
CA PRO A 88 -0.49 -1.44 33.55
C PRO A 88 -0.31 -1.61 32.04
N ALA A 89 -0.99 -2.61 31.47
CA ALA A 89 -0.97 -2.90 30.04
C ALA A 89 -1.38 -1.63 29.26
N PRO A 90 -0.58 -1.19 28.27
CA PRO A 90 -1.02 -0.13 27.37
C PRO A 90 -2.27 -0.62 26.65
N VAL A 91 -3.32 0.18 26.65
CA VAL A 91 -4.51 -0.05 25.83
C VAL A 91 -4.03 0.04 24.38
N VAL A 92 -3.86 -1.12 23.75
CA VAL A 92 -3.60 -1.24 22.31
C VAL A 92 -4.95 -1.05 21.65
N GLU A 93 -5.11 0.04 20.89
CA GLU A 93 -6.24 0.17 19.98
C GLU A 93 -6.11 -0.92 18.91
N ASP A 94 -7.18 -1.69 18.67
CA ASP A 94 -7.29 -2.89 17.80
C ASP A 94 -6.86 -2.72 16.32
N GLY A 95 -6.22 -1.61 15.96
CA GLY A 95 -5.69 -1.33 14.62
C GLY A 95 -4.16 -1.32 14.51
N ILE A 96 -3.41 -1.51 15.61
CA ILE A 96 -1.94 -1.57 15.59
C ILE A 96 -1.49 -2.90 16.20
N GLU A 97 -1.00 -3.78 15.34
CA GLU A 97 -0.53 -5.12 15.70
C GLU A 97 0.57 -5.06 16.78
N GLU A 98 0.49 -5.98 17.75
CA GLU A 98 1.44 -6.06 18.86
C GLU A 98 2.87 -6.30 18.37
N GLU A 99 3.07 -6.96 17.22
CA GLU A 99 4.37 -7.11 16.59
C GLU A 99 5.00 -5.75 16.25
N ILE A 100 4.23 -4.79 15.74
CA ILE A 100 4.74 -3.47 15.37
C ILE A 100 5.16 -2.68 16.61
N VAL A 101 4.39 -2.78 17.70
CA VAL A 101 4.73 -2.15 18.98
C VAL A 101 6.00 -2.78 19.58
N ALA A 102 6.14 -4.11 19.50
CA ALA A 102 7.33 -4.83 19.96
C ALA A 102 8.57 -4.44 19.13
N VAL A 103 8.46 -4.35 17.80
CA VAL A 103 9.56 -3.93 16.93
C VAL A 103 9.97 -2.48 17.20
N ILE A 104 9.02 -1.56 17.35
CA ILE A 104 9.31 -0.14 17.66
C ILE A 104 9.98 -0.01 19.03
N SER A 105 9.46 -0.69 20.06
CA SER A 105 10.05 -0.65 21.41
C SER A 105 11.46 -1.26 21.44
N ALA A 106 11.69 -2.35 20.72
CA ALA A 106 13.02 -2.96 20.56
C ALA A 106 13.99 -2.02 19.82
N ALA A 107 13.55 -1.34 18.77
CA ALA A 107 14.37 -0.39 18.02
C ALA A 107 14.78 0.82 18.90
N ILE A 108 13.85 1.37 19.69
CA ILE A 108 14.13 2.46 20.63
C ILE A 108 15.09 2.00 21.72
N ALA A 109 14.90 0.77 22.24
CA ALA A 109 15.80 0.20 23.25
C ALA A 109 17.22 -0.01 22.69
N ALA A 110 17.36 -0.51 21.46
CA ALA A 110 18.65 -0.67 20.79
C ALA A 110 19.34 0.68 20.54
N TYR A 111 18.59 1.71 20.14
CA TYR A 111 19.12 3.05 19.94
C TYR A 111 19.54 3.72 21.27
N GLY A 112 18.75 3.51 22.33
CA GLY A 112 19.07 3.94 23.69
C GLY A 112 20.32 3.25 24.24
N ALA A 113 20.49 1.96 23.95
CA ALA A 113 21.66 1.17 24.34
C ALA A 113 22.94 1.63 23.62
N GLN A 114 22.87 1.93 22.31
CA GLN A 114 24.01 2.47 21.56
C GLN A 114 24.42 3.86 22.04
N THR A 115 23.45 4.73 22.33
CA THR A 115 23.73 6.12 22.70
C THR A 115 24.13 6.25 24.19
N GLY A 116 23.92 5.20 25.00
CA GLY A 116 24.19 5.18 26.44
C GLY A 116 23.36 6.20 27.24
N LYS A 117 22.34 6.81 26.62
CA LYS A 117 21.51 7.88 27.20
C LYS A 117 20.06 7.40 27.30
N LYS A 118 19.46 7.61 28.46
CA LYS A 118 18.06 7.31 28.72
C LYS A 118 17.18 8.23 27.86
N LEU A 119 16.54 7.67 26.84
CA LEU A 119 15.59 8.40 25.98
C LEU A 119 14.34 8.72 26.81
N ALA A 120 14.01 10.01 26.92
CA ALA A 120 12.84 10.51 27.64
C ALA A 120 11.95 11.31 26.69
N VAL A 121 10.65 11.02 26.67
CA VAL A 121 9.67 11.76 25.88
C VAL A 121 9.40 13.09 26.58
N ARG A 122 9.69 14.23 25.90
CA ARG A 122 9.50 15.58 26.48
C ARG A 122 8.08 16.09 26.33
N SER A 123 7.44 15.84 25.20
CA SER A 123 6.04 16.14 24.96
C SER A 123 5.52 15.33 23.78
N ILE A 124 4.23 15.01 23.81
CA ILE A 124 3.51 14.41 22.69
C ILE A 124 2.54 15.49 22.23
N LYS A 125 2.75 15.99 21.02
CA LYS A 125 1.79 16.86 20.35
C LYS A 125 1.31 16.10 19.12
N ALA A 126 0.00 15.97 18.97
CA ALA A 126 -0.56 15.45 17.73
C ALA A 126 -0.02 16.31 16.57
N SER A 127 0.48 15.68 15.52
CA SER A 127 1.08 16.37 14.37
C SER A 127 0.09 17.26 13.59
N GLY A 128 -1.19 17.31 14.01
CA GLY A 128 -2.17 18.32 13.62
C GLY A 128 -2.03 19.66 14.36
N GLY A 129 -0.81 20.14 14.56
CA GLY A 129 -0.52 21.41 15.21
C GLY A 129 -0.80 22.63 14.33
N ALA A 130 -2.04 22.81 13.87
CA ALA A 130 -2.57 24.10 13.49
C ALA A 130 -3.64 24.50 14.53
N PRO A 131 -3.69 25.76 14.97
CA PRO A 131 -4.77 26.21 15.83
C PRO A 131 -6.05 26.15 15.01
N SER A 132 -7.05 25.39 15.43
CA SER A 132 -8.45 25.67 15.06
C SER A 132 -8.68 26.00 13.57
N GLY A 133 -8.11 25.19 12.66
CA GLY A 133 -8.08 25.49 11.24
C GLY A 133 -8.21 24.19 10.46
N ARG A 134 -9.45 23.87 10.12
CA ARG A 134 -9.90 22.74 9.27
C ARG A 134 -8.92 22.48 8.11
N ASN A 135 -8.57 21.21 7.87
CA ASN A 135 -7.67 20.83 6.77
C ASN A 135 -8.23 21.34 5.41
N ALA A 136 -7.36 21.58 4.43
CA ALA A 136 -7.75 22.20 3.17
C ALA A 136 -8.92 21.49 2.46
N TRP A 137 -9.01 20.17 2.60
CA TRP A 137 -10.12 19.37 2.08
C TRP A 137 -11.44 19.59 2.84
N SER A 138 -11.42 19.63 4.16
CA SER A 138 -12.60 19.90 4.99
C SER A 138 -13.06 21.36 4.92
N ALA A 139 -12.16 22.29 4.57
CA ALA A 139 -12.53 23.66 4.23
C ALA A 139 -13.20 23.72 2.85
N ALA A 140 -12.60 23.08 1.84
CA ALA A 140 -13.12 23.06 0.46
C ALA A 140 -14.50 22.39 0.35
N GLY A 141 -14.71 21.26 1.01
CA GLY A 141 -16.01 20.58 0.99
C GLY A 141 -17.15 21.43 1.55
N LEU A 142 -16.88 22.24 2.59
CA LEU A 142 -17.89 23.13 3.16
C LEU A 142 -18.13 24.36 2.28
N ALA A 143 -17.08 24.89 1.64
CA ALA A 143 -17.19 26.00 0.71
C ALA A 143 -18.12 25.63 -0.46
N GLU A 144 -17.94 24.45 -1.06
CA GLU A 144 -18.78 23.98 -2.15
C GLU A 144 -20.20 23.61 -1.69
N ALA A 145 -20.36 23.02 -0.50
CA ALA A 145 -21.68 22.68 0.05
C ALA A 145 -22.57 23.90 0.36
N THR A 146 -21.99 25.08 0.59
CA THR A 146 -22.74 26.31 0.91
C THR A 146 -22.85 27.29 -0.25
N ARG A 147 -22.41 26.93 -1.46
CA ARG A 147 -22.58 27.81 -2.62
C ARG A 147 -24.04 27.83 -3.07
N PRO A 148 -24.65 29.01 -3.25
CA PRO A 148 -26.00 29.10 -3.80
C PRO A 148 -26.01 28.66 -5.27
N PHE A 149 -27.13 28.09 -5.69
CA PHE A 149 -27.44 27.65 -7.06
C PHE A 149 -27.88 28.82 -7.95
#